data_AF-D0L805-F1
#
_entry.id   AF-D0L805-F1
#
_cell.length_a   1.000
_cell.length_b   1.000
_cell.length_c   1.000
_cell.angle_alpha   90.00
_cell.angle_beta   90.00
_cell.angle_gamma   90.00
#
_symmetry.space_group_name_H-M   'P 1'
#
loop_
_entity.id
_entity.type
_entity.pdbx_description
1 polymer ?
#
loop_
_entity_poly.entity_id
_entity_poly.type
_entity_poly.pdbx_seq_one_letter_code
_entity_poly.pdbx_strand_id
1 'polypeptide(L)'
;MFDVGLAHLRRYVATHGTSRVGYDEVVDGFPLGQWTRDRRADFRTGRLSAERIEVFEREFPDWQWTPQTAVFAAAFETGIGHLHRYVAAHGTPNAPRRDVIDGFPIGTWIQSRRADYRKGRLSAERIRRIETEFPDWQWTIRTSSTQGTIGGL
;
A
#
# COMPACT_ATOMS: atom_id res chain seq x y z
N MET A 1 3.82 0.95 -29.00
CA MET A 1 2.62 0.51 -28.24
C MET A 1 2.08 1.54 -27.25
N PHE A 2 2.81 2.60 -26.89
CA PHE A 2 2.27 3.64 -25.99
C PHE A 2 1.10 4.39 -26.64
N ASP A 3 1.26 4.87 -27.88
CA ASP A 3 0.24 5.67 -28.57
C ASP A 3 -1.05 4.88 -28.84
N VAL A 4 -0.92 3.58 -29.13
CA VAL A 4 -2.06 2.67 -29.29
C VAL A 4 -2.86 2.59 -27.99
N GLY A 5 -2.20 2.27 -26.86
CA GLY A 5 -2.91 2.19 -25.58
C GLY A 5 -3.48 3.52 -25.11
N LEU A 6 -2.81 4.64 -25.42
CA LEU A 6 -3.32 5.98 -25.15
C LEU A 6 -4.59 6.27 -25.96
N ALA A 7 -4.64 5.88 -27.24
CA ALA A 7 -5.84 6.00 -28.07
C ALA A 7 -7.02 5.20 -27.51
N HIS A 8 -6.77 3.97 -27.01
CA HIS A 8 -7.81 3.18 -26.34
C HIS A 8 -8.27 3.82 -25.02
N LEU A 9 -7.35 4.39 -24.23
CA LEU A 9 -7.72 5.10 -23.00
C LEU A 9 -8.59 6.33 -23.29
N ARG A 10 -8.24 7.12 -24.32
CA ARG A 10 -9.06 8.27 -24.77
C ARG A 10 -10.47 7.82 -25.16
N ARG A 11 -10.59 6.72 -25.91
CA ARG A 11 -11.90 6.16 -26.28
C ARG A 11 -12.69 5.71 -25.04
N TYR A 12 -12.04 5.01 -24.12
CA TYR A 12 -12.67 4.59 -22.86
C TYR A 12 -13.22 5.79 -22.08
N VAL A 13 -12.41 6.85 -21.91
CA VAL A 13 -12.81 8.07 -21.21
C VAL A 13 -13.95 8.79 -21.93
N ALA A 14 -13.92 8.85 -23.27
CA ALA A 14 -15.00 9.46 -24.04
C ALA A 14 -16.34 8.72 -23.85
N THR A 15 -16.32 7.39 -23.69
CA THR A 15 -17.53 6.58 -23.48
C THR A 15 -17.99 6.58 -22.01
N HIS A 16 -17.07 6.54 -21.05
CA HIS A 16 -17.40 6.31 -19.63
C HIS A 16 -17.32 7.57 -18.76
N GLY A 17 -16.72 8.66 -19.26
CA GLY A 17 -16.51 9.89 -18.51
C GLY A 17 -15.46 9.81 -17.39
N THR A 18 -14.67 8.73 -17.33
CA THR A 18 -13.64 8.52 -16.31
C THR A 18 -12.44 7.76 -16.86
N SER A 19 -11.24 8.02 -16.31
CA SER A 19 -10.03 7.24 -16.58
C SER A 19 -9.83 6.06 -15.62
N ARG A 20 -10.82 5.78 -14.76
CA ARG A 20 -10.86 4.61 -13.87
C ARG A 20 -11.20 3.34 -14.66
N VAL A 21 -10.18 2.79 -15.31
CA VAL A 21 -10.23 1.54 -16.06
C VAL A 21 -10.27 0.34 -15.09
N GLY A 22 -11.21 -0.59 -15.32
CA GLY A 22 -11.32 -1.86 -14.59
C GLY A 22 -10.13 -2.79 -14.81
N TYR A 23 -9.96 -3.80 -13.94
CA TYR A 23 -8.79 -4.69 -13.97
C TYR A 23 -8.73 -5.53 -15.27
N ASP A 24 -9.86 -6.06 -15.70
CA ASP A 24 -10.04 -6.91 -16.88
C ASP A 24 -10.62 -6.16 -18.09
N GLU A 25 -10.57 -4.82 -18.06
CA GLU A 25 -11.19 -4.00 -19.11
C GLU A 25 -10.51 -4.21 -20.47
N VAL A 26 -11.32 -4.52 -21.48
CA VAL A 26 -10.89 -4.71 -22.87
C VAL A 26 -11.68 -3.77 -23.76
N VAL A 27 -10.98 -2.90 -24.51
CA VAL A 27 -11.59 -1.94 -25.44
C VAL A 27 -11.16 -2.30 -26.85
N ASP A 28 -12.10 -2.70 -27.70
CA ASP A 28 -11.84 -3.12 -29.08
C ASP A 28 -10.76 -4.20 -29.20
N GLY A 29 -10.78 -5.19 -28.29
CA GLY A 29 -9.78 -6.26 -28.22
C GLY A 29 -8.44 -5.86 -27.60
N PHE A 30 -8.24 -4.58 -27.23
CA PHE A 30 -7.04 -4.13 -26.53
C PHE A 30 -7.19 -4.29 -25.01
N PRO A 31 -6.25 -4.97 -24.32
CA PRO A 31 -6.32 -5.21 -22.87
C PRO A 31 -5.96 -3.95 -22.07
N LEU A 32 -6.88 -2.98 -22.05
CA LEU A 32 -6.67 -1.65 -21.48
C LEU A 32 -6.41 -1.70 -19.96
N GLY A 33 -7.09 -2.59 -19.24
CA GLY A 33 -6.87 -2.81 -17.81
C GLY A 33 -5.44 -3.23 -17.47
N GLN A 34 -4.87 -4.14 -18.28
CA GLN A 34 -3.47 -4.54 -18.14
C GLN A 34 -2.52 -3.42 -18.54
N TRP A 35 -2.76 -2.78 -19.69
CA TRP A 35 -1.89 -1.72 -20.18
C TRP A 35 -1.77 -0.55 -19.20
N THR A 36 -2.88 -0.10 -18.60
CA THR A 36 -2.87 0.97 -17.59
C THR A 36 -2.12 0.57 -16.32
N ARG A 37 -2.19 -0.69 -15.90
CA ARG A 37 -1.40 -1.24 -14.77
C ARG A 37 0.09 -1.19 -15.06
N ASP A 38 0.50 -1.55 -16.28
CA ASP A 38 1.90 -1.52 -16.68
C ASP A 38 2.43 -0.08 -16.70
N ARG A 39 1.64 0.90 -17.16
CA ARG A 39 2.03 2.33 -17.09
C ARG A 39 2.22 2.82 -15.65
N ARG A 40 1.33 2.43 -14.74
CA ARG A 40 1.47 2.73 -13.31
C ARG A 40 2.68 2.04 -12.68
N ALA A 41 3.03 0.83 -13.14
CA ALA A 41 4.25 0.14 -12.71
C ALA A 41 5.52 0.85 -13.23
N ASP A 42 5.56 1.20 -14.51
CA ASP A 42 6.67 1.91 -15.12
C ASP A 42 6.90 3.28 -14.48
N PHE A 43 5.82 4.03 -14.18
CA PHE A 43 5.88 5.27 -13.41
C PHE A 43 6.57 5.06 -12.05
N ARG A 44 6.14 4.06 -11.28
CA ARG A 44 6.68 3.78 -9.94
C ARG A 44 8.16 3.37 -9.98
N THR A 45 8.59 2.70 -11.03
CA THR A 45 9.98 2.27 -11.20
C THR A 45 10.85 3.29 -11.96
N GLY A 46 10.33 4.49 -12.27
CA GLY A 46 11.07 5.52 -13.01
C GLY A 46 11.37 5.18 -14.47
N ARG A 47 10.64 4.22 -15.04
CA ARG A 47 10.80 3.76 -16.44
C ARG A 47 9.86 4.46 -17.42
N LEU A 48 8.92 5.27 -16.93
CA LEU A 48 8.06 6.09 -17.76
C LEU A 48 8.69 7.47 -17.95
N SER A 49 8.85 7.92 -19.21
CA SER A 49 9.47 9.21 -19.50
C SER A 49 8.60 10.39 -19.06
N ALA A 50 9.22 11.54 -18.85
CA ALA A 50 8.52 12.76 -18.40
C ALA A 50 7.43 13.19 -19.40
N GLU A 51 7.68 13.11 -20.70
CA GLU A 51 6.72 13.48 -21.74
C GLU A 51 5.47 12.58 -21.70
N ARG A 52 5.66 11.29 -21.41
CA ARG A 52 4.56 10.34 -21.26
C ARG A 52 3.76 10.59 -19.99
N ILE A 53 4.41 11.01 -18.91
CA ILE A 53 3.74 11.38 -17.67
C ILE A 53 2.86 12.61 -17.90
N GLU A 54 3.42 13.64 -18.52
CA GLU A 54 2.72 14.90 -18.80
C GLU A 54 1.47 14.67 -19.66
N VAL A 55 1.54 13.79 -20.67
CA VAL A 55 0.38 13.43 -21.50
C VAL A 55 -0.79 12.91 -20.67
N PHE A 56 -0.53 12.02 -19.70
CA PHE A 56 -1.58 11.48 -18.84
C PHE A 56 -2.17 12.54 -17.92
N GLU A 57 -1.32 13.35 -17.29
CA GLU A 57 -1.75 14.39 -16.34
C GLU A 57 -2.54 15.49 -17.02
N ARG A 58 -2.18 15.82 -18.28
CA ARG A 58 -2.87 16.82 -19.09
C ARG A 58 -4.22 16.32 -19.62
N GLU A 59 -4.30 15.07 -20.07
CA GLU A 59 -5.48 14.58 -20.78
C GLU A 59 -6.50 13.88 -19.89
N PHE A 60 -6.10 13.43 -18.69
CA PHE A 60 -6.96 12.67 -17.78
C PHE A 60 -6.91 13.27 -16.37
N PRO A 61 -7.71 14.31 -16.08
CA PRO A 61 -7.66 15.01 -14.78
C PRO A 61 -7.98 14.13 -13.56
N ASP A 62 -8.71 13.02 -13.75
CA ASP A 62 -9.02 12.04 -12.70
C ASP A 62 -8.02 10.88 -12.64
N TRP A 63 -6.96 10.92 -13.46
CA TRP A 63 -5.95 9.88 -13.51
C TRP A 63 -5.16 9.81 -12.21
N GLN A 64 -5.02 8.59 -11.72
CA GLN A 64 -4.20 8.30 -10.56
C GLN A 64 -3.09 7.34 -10.98
N TRP A 65 -1.85 7.81 -10.89
CA TRP A 65 -0.65 6.97 -11.05
C TRP A 65 -0.59 5.88 -9.99
N THR A 66 -1.14 6.17 -8.82
CA THR A 66 -1.21 5.22 -7.72
C THR A 66 -2.61 5.19 -7.08
N PRO A 67 -3.62 4.61 -7.76
CA PRO A 67 -4.98 4.50 -7.21
C PRO A 67 -5.00 3.67 -5.92
N GLN A 68 -4.11 2.68 -5.87
CA GLN A 68 -3.83 1.90 -4.68
C GLN A 68 -3.34 2.77 -3.50
N THR A 69 -2.63 3.88 -3.72
CA THR A 69 -2.09 4.72 -2.64
C THR A 69 -3.20 5.41 -1.85
N ALA A 70 -4.31 5.85 -2.46
CA ALA A 70 -5.40 6.48 -1.71
C ALA A 70 -6.09 5.49 -0.77
N VAL A 71 -6.43 4.29 -1.27
CA VAL A 71 -7.02 3.21 -0.45
C VAL A 71 -6.02 2.71 0.61
N PHE A 72 -4.75 2.52 0.23
CA PHE A 72 -3.71 2.14 1.19
C PHE A 72 -3.33 3.27 2.15
N ALA A 73 -3.57 4.53 1.82
CA ALA A 73 -3.44 5.66 2.74
C ALA A 73 -4.54 5.59 3.79
N ALA A 74 -5.80 5.48 3.39
CA ALA A 74 -6.91 5.30 4.32
C ALA A 74 -6.73 4.06 5.23
N ALA A 75 -6.27 2.94 4.66
CA ALA A 75 -5.99 1.72 5.44
C ALA A 75 -4.77 1.86 6.37
N PHE A 76 -3.79 2.69 6.01
CA PHE A 76 -2.66 3.01 6.88
C PHE A 76 -3.11 3.88 8.06
N GLU A 77 -3.87 4.96 7.80
CA GLU A 77 -4.42 5.84 8.83
C GLU A 77 -5.33 5.07 9.80
N THR A 78 -6.20 4.20 9.27
CA THR A 78 -7.06 3.33 10.09
C THR A 78 -6.23 2.46 11.02
N GLY A 79 -5.19 1.82 10.48
CA GLY A 79 -4.31 0.97 11.28
C GLY A 79 -3.52 1.73 12.35
N ILE A 80 -3.05 2.96 12.06
CA ILE A 80 -2.43 3.84 13.06
C ILE A 80 -3.41 4.16 14.19
N GLY A 81 -4.66 4.50 13.86
CA GLY A 81 -5.70 4.74 14.86
C GLY A 81 -5.96 3.54 15.77
N HIS A 82 -6.03 2.33 15.21
CA HIS A 82 -6.17 1.10 16.01
C HIS A 82 -4.90 0.77 16.81
N LEU A 83 -3.71 1.09 16.28
CA LEU A 83 -2.46 0.90 17.01
C LEU A 83 -2.39 1.80 18.25
N HIS A 84 -2.81 3.06 18.15
CA HIS A 84 -2.95 3.96 19.31
C HIS A 84 -3.87 3.36 20.38
N ARG A 85 -5.04 2.86 19.99
CA ARG A 85 -5.97 2.21 20.94
C ARG A 85 -5.38 0.95 21.56
N TYR A 86 -4.68 0.13 20.77
CA TYR A 86 -4.01 -1.06 21.28
C TYR A 86 -2.91 -0.70 22.29
N VAL A 87 -2.09 0.31 22.01
CA VAL A 87 -1.06 0.81 22.93
C VAL A 87 -1.69 1.35 24.21
N ALA A 88 -2.80 2.09 24.11
CA ALA A 88 -3.52 2.57 25.29
C ALA A 88 -4.07 1.42 26.16
N ALA A 89 -4.51 0.31 25.54
CA ALA A 89 -5.07 -0.83 26.26
C ALA A 89 -4.02 -1.82 26.80
N HIS A 90 -2.90 -2.01 26.09
CA HIS A 90 -1.92 -3.07 26.37
C HIS A 90 -0.52 -2.55 26.74
N GLY A 91 -0.28 -1.24 26.63
CA GLY A 91 1.01 -0.61 26.95
C GLY A 91 2.13 -0.92 25.95
N THR A 92 1.83 -1.53 24.80
CA THR A 92 2.85 -1.89 23.80
C THR A 92 2.30 -1.78 22.38
N PRO A 93 3.11 -1.33 21.40
CA PRO A 93 2.72 -1.33 19.99
C PRO A 93 2.98 -2.68 19.30
N ASN A 94 3.51 -3.68 20.01
CA ASN A 94 3.99 -4.93 19.44
C ASN A 94 2.99 -6.08 19.63
N ALA A 95 1.76 -5.92 19.12
CA ALA A 95 0.73 -6.95 19.25
C ALA A 95 1.15 -8.31 18.63
N PRO A 96 0.89 -9.44 19.30
CA PRO A 96 0.94 -10.76 18.70
C PRO A 96 0.10 -10.88 17.43
N ARG A 97 0.48 -11.79 16.52
CA ARG A 97 -0.13 -11.92 15.18
C ARG A 97 -1.65 -12.09 15.18
N ARG A 98 -2.22 -12.74 16.20
CA ARG A 98 -3.64 -13.08 16.29
C ARG A 98 -4.48 -12.03 17.02
N ASP A 99 -3.87 -10.97 17.52
CA ASP A 99 -4.57 -9.96 18.30
C ASP A 99 -5.52 -9.13 17.45
N VAL A 100 -6.63 -8.77 18.09
CA VAL A 100 -7.72 -7.96 17.55
C VAL A 100 -8.04 -6.85 18.55
N ILE A 101 -8.27 -5.63 18.07
CA ILE A 101 -8.71 -4.49 18.88
C ILE A 101 -9.89 -3.83 18.17
N ASP A 102 -11.03 -3.67 18.84
CA ASP A 102 -12.26 -3.12 18.26
C ASP A 102 -12.68 -3.80 16.93
N GLY A 103 -12.54 -5.12 16.85
CA GLY A 103 -12.82 -5.89 15.63
C GLY A 103 -11.77 -5.76 14.52
N PHE A 104 -10.75 -4.93 14.69
CA PHE A 104 -9.66 -4.77 13.72
C PHE A 104 -8.51 -5.76 14.00
N PRO A 105 -8.05 -6.53 13.01
CA PRO A 105 -6.99 -7.54 13.18
C PRO A 105 -5.59 -6.88 13.25
N ILE A 106 -5.33 -6.17 14.36
CA ILE A 106 -4.13 -5.36 14.57
C ILE A 106 -2.84 -6.17 14.47
N GLY A 107 -2.83 -7.41 14.97
CA GLY A 107 -1.69 -8.31 14.84
C GLY A 107 -1.33 -8.61 13.39
N THR A 108 -2.32 -8.76 12.51
CA THR A 108 -2.09 -8.98 11.08
C THR A 108 -1.61 -7.71 10.39
N TRP A 109 -2.18 -6.55 10.73
CA TRP A 109 -1.77 -5.27 10.19
C TRP A 109 -0.29 -4.97 10.54
N ILE A 110 0.12 -5.15 11.80
CA ILE A 110 1.52 -4.97 12.24
C ILE A 110 2.46 -5.86 11.43
N GLN A 111 2.13 -7.14 11.27
CA GLN A 111 2.95 -8.08 10.50
C GLN A 111 3.06 -7.67 9.02
N SER A 112 2.00 -7.09 8.44
CA SER A 112 2.03 -6.55 7.07
C SER A 112 3.01 -5.37 6.95
N ARG A 113 3.02 -4.44 7.93
CA ARG A 113 3.97 -3.32 7.95
C ARG A 113 5.42 -3.77 8.08
N ARG A 114 5.68 -4.76 8.93
CA ARG A 114 7.02 -5.38 9.03
C ARG A 114 7.45 -6.07 7.73
N ALA A 115 6.52 -6.72 7.03
CA ALA A 115 6.81 -7.33 5.74
C ALA A 115 7.08 -6.28 4.65
N ASP A 116 6.30 -5.20 4.62
CA ASP A 116 6.49 -4.10 3.67
C ASP A 116 7.82 -3.38 3.92
N TYR A 117 8.18 -3.13 5.18
CA TYR A 117 9.47 -2.56 5.58
C TYR A 117 10.65 -3.40 5.07
N ARG A 118 10.67 -4.72 5.38
CA ARG A 118 11.75 -5.62 4.93
C ARG A 118 11.86 -5.74 3.41
N LYS A 119 10.78 -5.51 2.69
CA LYS A 119 10.74 -5.55 1.22
C LYS A 119 11.02 -4.18 0.58
N GLY A 120 11.29 -3.13 1.37
CA GLY A 120 11.49 -1.76 0.88
C GLY A 120 10.23 -1.14 0.26
N ARG A 121 9.04 -1.61 0.64
CA ARG A 121 7.74 -1.18 0.08
C ARG A 121 7.04 -0.12 0.93
N LEU A 122 7.50 0.09 2.16
CA LEU A 122 6.98 1.13 3.04
C LEU A 122 7.72 2.45 2.77
N SER A 123 6.99 3.54 2.56
CA SER A 123 7.61 4.84 2.31
C SER A 123 8.37 5.34 3.56
N ALA A 124 9.42 6.13 3.33
CA ALA A 124 10.21 6.74 4.41
C ALA A 124 9.33 7.52 5.40
N GLU A 125 8.31 8.23 4.90
CA GLU A 125 7.39 8.98 5.76
C GLU A 125 6.56 8.09 6.70
N ARG A 126 6.10 6.93 6.22
CA ARG A 126 5.35 5.98 7.05
C ARG A 126 6.22 5.30 8.09
N ILE A 127 7.48 5.03 7.74
CA ILE A 127 8.49 4.50 8.67
C ILE A 127 8.71 5.50 9.79
N ARG A 128 9.07 6.75 9.42
CA ARG A 128 9.33 7.85 10.35
C ARG A 128 8.15 8.09 11.29
N ARG A 129 6.92 8.07 10.77
CA ARG A 129 5.71 8.25 11.57
C ARG A 129 5.51 7.15 12.59
N ILE A 130 5.65 5.88 12.21
CA ILE A 130 5.53 4.75 13.15
C ILE A 130 6.59 4.85 14.25
N GLU A 131 7.83 5.16 13.90
CA GLU A 131 8.93 5.28 14.87
C GLU A 131 8.74 6.49 15.82
N THR A 132 8.15 7.57 15.31
CA THR A 132 7.88 8.79 16.11
C THR A 132 6.69 8.60 17.05
N GLU A 133 5.59 8.01 16.57
CA GLU A 133 4.37 7.83 17.37
C GLU A 133 4.45 6.64 18.33
N PHE A 134 5.30 5.64 18.04
CA PHE A 134 5.43 4.42 18.83
C PHE A 134 6.91 4.12 19.13
N PRO A 135 7.52 4.75 20.15
CA PRO A 135 8.95 4.63 20.46
C PRO A 135 9.44 3.19 20.71
N ASP A 136 8.56 2.33 21.24
CA ASP A 136 8.86 0.92 21.51
C ASP A 136 8.60 -0.01 20.30
N TRP A 137 8.30 0.55 19.12
CA TRP A 137 8.04 -0.23 17.92
C TRP A 137 9.24 -1.06 17.48
N GLN A 138 8.99 -2.35 17.19
CA GLN A 138 10.02 -3.24 16.65
C GLN A 138 9.69 -3.66 15.23
N TRP A 139 10.56 -3.33 14.28
CA TRP A 139 10.49 -3.83 12.89
C TRP A 139 10.80 -5.32 12.79
N THR A 140 11.61 -5.84 13.72
CA THR A 140 11.99 -7.25 13.83
C THR A 140 11.76 -7.70 15.27
N ILE A 141 10.74 -8.53 15.51
CA ILE A 141 10.60 -9.18 16.81
C ILE A 141 11.54 -10.37 16.84
N ARG A 142 12.51 -10.33 17.75
CA ARG A 142 13.22 -11.53 18.18
C ARG A 142 12.31 -12.22 19.19
N THR A 143 11.70 -13.33 18.80
CA THR A 143 11.02 -14.18 19.77
C THR A 143 12.11 -14.73 20.70
N SER A 144 12.26 -14.17 21.88
CA SER A 144 13.05 -14.83 22.93
C SER A 144 12.25 -16.05 23.36
N SER A 145 12.70 -17.23 22.96
CA SER A 145 12.26 -18.48 23.54
C SER A 145 12.71 -18.52 25.00
N THR A 146 11.89 -18.03 25.93
CA THR A 146 12.11 -18.26 27.36
C THR A 146 11.38 -19.54 27.74
N GLN A 147 12.11 -20.65 27.69
CA GLN A 147 11.91 -21.86 28.50
C GLN A 147 13.32 -22.40 28.75
N GLY A 148 13.81 -22.64 29.95
CA GLY A 148 13.30 -22.46 31.30
C GLY A 148 14.39 -23.05 32.18
N THR A 149 15.08 -22.23 32.96
CA THR A 149 16.03 -22.73 33.96
C THR A 149 15.21 -23.42 35.04
N ILE A 150 15.15 -24.75 35.00
CA ILE A 150 14.74 -25.54 36.15
C ILE A 150 16.03 -25.82 36.92
N GLY A 151 16.24 -25.06 37.99
CA GLY A 151 17.22 -25.37 39.02
C GLY A 151 16.53 -26.02 40.22
N GLY A 152 17.24 -26.96 40.86
CA GLY A 152 16.90 -27.58 42.13
C GLY A 152 16.24 -28.96 41.97
N LEU A 153 16.70 -30.04 42.60
CA LEU A 153 17.73 -30.29 43.61
C LEU A 153 18.29 -31.71 43.35
#